data_AF-A0A8H3QN14-F1
#
_entry.id   AF-A0A8H3QN14-F1
#
_cell.length_a   1.000
_cell.length_b   1.000
_cell.length_c   1.000
_cell.angle_alpha   90.00
_cell.angle_beta   90.00
_cell.angle_gamma   90.00
#
_symmetry.space_group_name_H-M   'P 1'
#
loop_
_entity.id
_entity.type
_entity.pdbx_description
1 polymer ?
#
loop_
_entity_poly.entity_id
_entity_poly.type
_entity_poly.pdbx_seq_one_letter_code
_entity_poly.pdbx_strand_id
1 'polypeptide(L)'
;MSSFANTSTDPSFKEIEEYNTEQLITYLRTKISNLEENDFTILCDQSINGQAIVTMTQKEFSEPPFNFVYRKARNLDTLIARLNNQNKSIHNFSSALFRDY
;
A
#
# COMPACT_ATOMS: atom_id res chain seq x y z
N MET A 1 15.38 18.45 -25.35
CA MET A 1 15.46 18.21 -23.89
C MET A 1 14.46 17.13 -23.54
N SER A 2 14.85 16.27 -22.61
CA SER A 2 14.50 14.86 -22.42
C SER A 2 13.00 14.52 -22.33
N SER A 3 12.63 13.36 -22.88
CA SER A 3 11.36 12.70 -22.61
C SER A 3 11.38 12.11 -21.19
N PHE A 4 10.37 12.42 -20.40
CA PHE A 4 10.09 11.66 -19.18
C PHE A 4 9.30 10.42 -19.59
N ALA A 5 10.01 9.34 -19.90
CA ALA A 5 9.41 8.02 -19.87
C ALA A 5 9.14 7.68 -18.39
N ASN A 6 7.96 8.07 -17.89
CA ASN A 6 7.50 7.63 -16.57
C ASN A 6 7.05 6.17 -16.67
N THR A 7 8.00 5.26 -16.83
CA THR A 7 7.81 3.87 -16.38
C THR A 7 7.98 3.88 -14.86
N SER A 8 7.04 4.50 -14.14
CA SER A 8 6.96 4.31 -12.70
C SER A 8 6.44 2.90 -12.49
N THR A 9 7.37 1.95 -12.42
CA THR A 9 7.10 0.61 -11.90
C THR A 9 6.48 0.80 -10.51
N ASP A 10 5.35 0.15 -10.25
CA ASP A 10 4.76 0.16 -8.92
C ASP A 10 5.81 -0.27 -7.88
N PRO A 11 6.00 0.47 -6.78
CA PRO A 11 6.88 0.07 -5.68
C PRO A 11 6.61 -1.35 -5.22
N SER A 12 7.67 -2.04 -4.79
CA SER A 12 7.54 -3.40 -4.25
C SER A 12 6.91 -3.38 -2.85
N PHE A 13 6.39 -4.53 -2.41
CA PHE A 13 5.94 -4.71 -1.02
C PHE A 13 6.97 -4.22 0.02
N LYS A 14 8.23 -4.66 -0.12
CA LYS A 14 9.31 -4.31 0.82
C LYS A 14 9.60 -2.81 0.83
N GLU A 15 9.55 -2.18 -0.34
CA GLU A 15 9.77 -0.75 -0.45
C GLU A 15 8.65 0.03 0.27
N ILE A 16 7.39 -0.37 0.08
CA ILE A 16 6.26 0.27 0.76
C ILE A 16 6.29 0.03 2.25
N GLU A 17 6.71 -1.15 2.70
CA GLU A 17 6.87 -1.47 4.13
C GLU A 17 7.86 -0.53 4.83
N GLU A 18 8.87 -0.03 4.12
CA GLU A 18 9.87 0.92 4.62
C GLU A 18 9.42 2.39 4.58
N TYR A 19 8.26 2.69 3.98
CA TYR A 19 7.79 4.07 3.87
C TYR A 19 7.46 4.68 5.23
N ASN A 20 7.89 5.92 5.43
CA ASN A 20 7.32 6.78 6.46
C ASN A 20 5.91 7.25 6.05
N THR A 21 5.21 7.93 6.97
CA THR A 21 3.83 8.41 6.74
C THR A 21 3.72 9.34 5.53
N GLU A 22 4.66 10.24 5.30
CA GLU A 22 4.60 11.20 4.18
C GLU A 22 4.81 10.51 2.82
N GLN A 23 5.77 9.58 2.75
CA GLN A 23 6.02 8.75 1.57
C GLN A 23 4.81 7.88 1.25
N LEU A 24 4.21 7.28 2.28
CA LEU A 24 2.99 6.49 2.14
C LEU A 24 1.81 7.32 1.62
N ILE A 25 1.57 8.50 2.19
CA ILE A 25 0.50 9.40 1.72
C ILE A 25 0.72 9.79 0.25
N THR A 26 1.96 10.15 -0.10
CA THR A 26 2.33 10.46 -1.49
C THR A 26 2.02 9.30 -2.42
N TYR A 27 2.36 8.08 -2.03
CA TYR A 27 2.04 6.88 -2.79
C TYR A 27 0.52 6.66 -2.93
N LEU A 28 -0.24 6.72 -1.82
CA LEU A 28 -1.68 6.48 -1.81
C LEU A 28 -2.44 7.49 -2.69
N ARG A 29 -2.01 8.75 -2.73
CA ARG A 29 -2.55 9.78 -3.65
C ARG A 29 -2.47 9.36 -5.11
N THR A 30 -1.45 8.60 -5.50
CA THR A 30 -1.31 8.10 -6.88
C THR A 30 -2.16 6.86 -7.17
N LYS A 31 -2.65 6.15 -6.15
CA LYS A 31 -3.33 4.85 -6.29
C LYS A 31 -4.81 4.88 -6.02
N ILE A 32 -5.28 5.77 -5.14
CA ILE A 32 -6.65 5.77 -4.65
C ILE A 32 -7.27 7.16 -4.85
N SER A 33 -7.90 7.35 -6.02
CA SER A 33 -8.46 8.64 -6.43
C SER A 33 -9.68 9.11 -5.63
N ASN A 34 -10.25 8.25 -4.78
CA ASN A 34 -11.39 8.58 -3.92
C ASN A 34 -11.02 8.84 -2.46
N LEU A 35 -9.73 8.96 -2.14
CA LEU A 35 -9.26 9.56 -0.90
C LEU A 35 -9.13 11.07 -1.10
N GLU A 36 -9.62 11.81 -0.12
CA GLU A 36 -9.61 13.27 -0.06
C GLU A 36 -8.62 13.73 1.03
N GLU A 37 -8.31 15.03 1.07
CA GLU A 37 -7.32 15.58 2.01
C GLU A 37 -7.61 15.22 3.47
N ASN A 38 -8.88 15.25 3.89
CA ASN A 38 -9.26 14.85 5.25
C ASN A 38 -8.93 13.38 5.55
N ASP A 39 -9.03 12.48 4.56
CA ASP A 39 -8.67 11.07 4.79
C ASP A 39 -7.15 10.93 4.99
N PHE A 40 -6.35 11.70 4.26
CA PHE A 40 -4.90 11.72 4.44
C PHE A 40 -4.49 12.35 5.77
N THR A 41 -5.19 13.40 6.22
CA THR A 41 -5.01 13.96 7.56
C THR A 41 -5.26 12.90 8.62
N ILE A 42 -6.35 12.13 8.52
CA ILE A 42 -6.63 11.04 9.47
C ILE A 42 -5.50 10.01 9.48
N LEU A 43 -5.00 9.58 8.30
CA LEU A 43 -3.86 8.64 8.24
C LEU A 43 -2.60 9.22 8.90
N CYS A 44 -2.37 10.53 8.74
CA CYS A 44 -1.25 11.24 9.36
C CYS A 44 -1.40 11.34 10.89
N ASP A 45 -2.58 11.73 11.38
CA ASP A 45 -2.89 11.85 12.80
C ASP A 45 -2.75 10.50 13.52
N GLN A 46 -3.08 9.40 12.84
CA GLN A 46 -2.88 8.04 13.34
C GLN A 46 -1.46 7.51 13.13
N SER A 47 -0.53 8.32 12.61
CA SER A 47 0.86 7.96 12.35
C SER A 47 1.01 6.68 11.52
N ILE A 48 0.13 6.48 10.53
CA ILE A 48 0.15 5.29 9.67
C ILE A 48 1.35 5.38 8.74
N ASN A 49 2.22 4.39 8.83
CA ASN A 49 3.42 4.23 8.02
C ASN A 49 3.34 2.93 7.18
N GLY A 50 4.39 2.65 6.43
CA GLY A 50 4.53 1.47 5.58
C GLY A 50 4.30 0.15 6.29
N GLN A 51 4.87 -0.02 7.48
CA GLN A 51 4.71 -1.23 8.28
C GLN A 51 3.26 -1.41 8.77
N ALA A 52 2.61 -0.32 9.19
CA ALA A 52 1.22 -0.38 9.63
C ALA A 52 0.30 -0.73 8.46
N ILE A 53 0.37 0.01 7.35
CA ILE A 53 -0.59 -0.09 6.25
C ILE A 53 -0.66 -1.49 5.64
N VAL A 54 0.48 -2.19 5.51
CA VAL A 54 0.51 -3.52 4.85
C VAL A 54 -0.18 -4.63 5.66
N THR A 55 -0.43 -4.38 6.94
CA THR A 55 -1.12 -5.30 7.86
C THR A 55 -2.59 -4.96 8.07
N MET A 56 -3.04 -3.77 7.63
CA MET A 56 -4.39 -3.31 7.85
C MET A 56 -5.41 -4.01 6.95
N THR A 57 -6.63 -4.09 7.47
CA THR A 57 -7.79 -4.74 6.85
C THR A 57 -8.86 -3.72 6.51
N GLN A 58 -9.77 -4.08 5.59
CA GLN A 58 -10.98 -3.30 5.34
C GLN A 58 -11.74 -2.91 6.62
N LYS A 59 -11.81 -3.83 7.60
CA LYS A 59 -12.53 -3.62 8.86
C LYS A 59 -11.91 -2.48 9.66
N GLU A 60 -10.58 -2.49 9.82
CA GLU A 60 -9.86 -1.45 10.57
C GLU A 60 -10.06 -0.07 9.93
N PHE A 61 -10.05 0.03 8.60
CA PHE A 61 -10.37 1.30 7.92
C PHE A 61 -11.82 1.75 8.10
N SER A 62 -12.75 0.82 8.32
CA SER A 62 -14.18 1.14 8.46
C SER A 62 -14.56 1.56 9.88
N GLU A 63 -13.72 1.24 10.87
CA GLU A 63 -13.96 1.53 12.28
C GLU A 63 -13.23 2.80 12.73
N PRO A 64 -13.62 3.42 13.87
CA PRO A 64 -12.82 4.47 14.48
C PRO A 64 -11.37 4.01 14.69
N PRO A 65 -10.37 4.88 14.45
CA PRO A 65 -10.48 6.31 14.19
C PRO A 65 -10.74 6.70 12.72
N PHE A 66 -10.63 5.77 11.77
CA PHE A 66 -10.64 6.08 10.34
C PHE A 66 -12.04 6.37 9.81
N ASN A 67 -13.04 5.58 10.23
CA ASN A 67 -14.43 5.72 9.82
C ASN A 67 -14.62 5.85 8.29
N PHE A 68 -13.75 5.24 7.50
CA PHE A 68 -13.81 5.33 6.05
C PHE A 68 -15.04 4.60 5.54
N VAL A 69 -15.80 5.26 4.67
CA VAL A 69 -16.96 4.63 4.00
C VAL A 69 -16.51 3.41 3.22
N TYR A 70 -17.42 2.44 3.07
CA TYR A 70 -17.16 1.12 2.47
C TYR A 70 -16.28 1.16 1.22
N ARG A 71 -16.54 2.08 0.28
CA ARG A 71 -15.77 2.19 -0.97
C ARG A 71 -14.30 2.56 -0.75
N LYS A 72 -14.01 3.48 0.18
CA LYS A 72 -12.65 3.89 0.53
C LYS A 72 -11.90 2.73 1.19
N ALA A 73 -12.51 2.13 2.22
CA ALA A 73 -11.94 1.00 2.95
C ALA A 73 -11.66 -0.21 2.03
N ARG A 74 -12.59 -0.55 1.12
CA ARG A 74 -12.41 -1.66 0.17
C ARG A 74 -11.28 -1.42 -0.84
N ASN A 75 -11.10 -0.18 -1.31
CA ASN A 75 -10.03 0.15 -2.25
C ASN A 75 -8.65 0.02 -1.59
N LEU A 76 -8.52 0.44 -0.33
CA LEU A 76 -7.30 0.25 0.47
C LEU A 76 -7.01 -1.24 0.67
N ASP A 77 -8.00 -2.01 1.11
CA ASP A 77 -7.87 -3.47 1.30
C ASP A 77 -7.44 -4.18 0.01
N THR A 78 -8.03 -3.81 -1.13
CA THR A 78 -7.67 -4.36 -2.44
C THR A 78 -6.22 -4.01 -2.82
N LEU A 79 -5.77 -2.78 -2.53
CA LEU A 79 -4.39 -2.37 -2.77
C LEU A 79 -3.42 -3.20 -1.92
N ILE A 80 -3.70 -3.33 -0.62
CA ILE A 80 -2.89 -4.10 0.33
C ILE A 80 -2.83 -5.58 -0.09
N ALA A 81 -3.95 -6.17 -0.51
CA ALA A 81 -3.98 -7.54 -1.02
C ALA A 81 -3.08 -7.72 -2.26
N ARG A 82 -3.05 -6.74 -3.18
CA ARG A 82 -2.15 -6.76 -4.35
C ARG A 82 -0.68 -6.71 -3.92
N LEU A 83 -0.33 -5.83 -2.98
CA LEU A 83 1.04 -5.72 -2.46
C LEU A 83 1.48 -7.02 -1.78
N ASN A 84 0.64 -7.58 -0.92
CA ASN A 84 0.91 -8.85 -0.25
C ASN A 84 1.11 -10.02 -1.23
N ASN A 85 0.39 -10.02 -2.36
CA ASN A 85 0.56 -11.05 -3.40
C ASN A 85 1.88 -10.92 -4.18
N GLN A 86 2.45 -9.71 -4.31
CA GLN A 86 3.79 -9.55 -4.86
C GLN A 86 4.83 -10.27 -3.99
N ASN A 87 4.71 -10.14 -2.67
CA ASN A 87 5.62 -10.80 -1.72
C ASN A 87 5.53 -12.34 -1.80
N LYS A 88 4.31 -12.89 -1.89
CA LYS A 88 4.11 -14.34 -2.05
C LYS A 88 4.69 -14.90 -3.35
N SER A 89 4.59 -14.14 -4.45
CA SER A 89 5.21 -14.52 -5.71
C SER A 89 6.73 -14.68 -5.57
N ILE A 90 7.40 -13.74 -4.88
CA ILE A 90 8.85 -13.79 -4.64
C ILE A 90 9.24 -15.04 -3.84
N HIS A 91 8.48 -15.39 -2.79
CA HIS A 91 8.76 -16.59 -1.99
C HIS A 91 8.55 -17.90 -2.78
N ASN A 92 7.53 -17.96 -3.64
CA ASN A 92 7.30 -19.14 -4.48
C ASN A 92 8.41 -19.33 -5.52
N PHE A 93 8.91 -18.25 -6.12
CA PHE A 93 10.06 -18.32 -7.05
C PHE A 93 11.37 -18.72 -6.33
N SER A 94 11.59 -18.25 -5.11
CA SER A 94 12.79 -18.64 -4.33
C SER A 94 12.78 -20.12 -3.98
N SER A 95 11.64 -20.69 -3.61
CA SER A 95 11.55 -22.12 -3.27
C SER A 95 11.73 -23.08 -4.46
N ALA A 96 11.48 -22.62 -5.69
CA ALA A 96 11.66 -23.42 -6.90
C ALA A 96 13.14 -23.53 -7.33
N LEU A 97 13.99 -22.55 -6.99
CA LEU A 97 15.39 -22.52 -7.41
C LEU A 97 16.34 -23.34 -6.51
N PHE A 98 15.88 -23.83 -5.37
CA PHE A 98 16.69 -24.64 -4.43
C PHE A 98 16.29 -26.12 -4.39
N ARG A 99 15.47 -26.59 -5.34
CA ARG A 99 14.98 -27.98 -5.35
C ARG A 99 15.83 -28.96 -6.17
N ASP A 100 16.90 -28.48 -6.81
CA ASP A 100 17.76 -29.27 -7.70
C ASP A 100 19.24 -29.32 -7.26
N TYR A 101 19.51 -29.44 -5.95
CA TYR A 101 20.84 -29.77 -5.42
C TYR A 101 20.80 -30.91 -4.40
#